data_AF-A0A5M8FKC3-F1
#
_entry.id   AF-A0A5M8FKC3-F1
#
_cell.length_a   1.000
_cell.length_b   1.000
_cell.length_c   1.000
_cell.angle_alpha   90.00
_cell.angle_beta   90.00
_cell.angle_gamma   90.00
#
_symmetry.space_group_name_H-M   'P 1'
#
loop_
_entity.id
_entity.type
_entity.pdbx_description
1 polymer ?
#
loop_
_entity_poly.entity_id
_entity_poly.type
_entity_poly.pdbx_seq_one_letter_code
_entity_poly.pdbx_strand_id
1 'polypeptide(L)'
;MRTGTIGKAEALLRWLHPQEGLISPARFAPLAEKNGLIAPIGRMAFRAACRQLVRWRQRHALQLSINKSPLEFQQASGDCVVLDFMQSVGLPGSAIAVEITEGLLLETAGQVGEQLNALRTAGIHLSLDDFCTGYSSMAYLQKIEIGFIKIDKAFVRDLETNPADRVL
;
A
#
# COMPACT_ATOMS: atom_id res chain seq x y z
N MET A 1 -20.51 13.13 -4.48
CA MET A 1 -20.30 13.89 -5.73
C MET A 1 -19.60 12.99 -6.74
N ARG A 2 -20.23 12.69 -7.89
CA ARG A 2 -19.71 11.82 -8.96
C ARG A 2 -19.20 12.70 -10.11
N THR A 3 -17.95 13.16 -10.05
CA THR A 3 -17.36 13.95 -11.14
C THR A 3 -16.82 13.09 -12.29
N GLY A 4 -16.83 11.75 -12.17
CA GLY A 4 -16.26 10.84 -13.18
C GLY A 4 -14.74 10.96 -13.38
N THR A 5 -14.10 11.90 -12.67
CA THR A 5 -12.66 12.13 -12.69
C THR A 5 -11.95 11.09 -11.84
N ILE A 6 -11.05 10.33 -12.47
CA ILE A 6 -10.21 9.34 -11.79
C ILE A 6 -9.17 10.08 -10.95
N GLY A 7 -9.37 10.11 -9.63
CA GLY A 7 -8.44 10.75 -8.68
C GLY A 7 -7.37 9.81 -8.12
N LYS A 8 -7.61 8.49 -8.16
CA LYS A 8 -6.72 7.48 -7.58
C LYS A 8 -6.68 6.20 -8.39
N ALA A 9 -5.56 5.49 -8.31
CA ALA A 9 -5.38 4.15 -8.82
C ALA A 9 -4.55 3.32 -7.83
N GLU A 10 -4.60 2.00 -7.95
CA GLU A 10 -3.79 1.07 -7.16
C GLU A 10 -2.84 0.30 -8.08
N ALA A 11 -1.57 0.20 -7.68
CA ALA A 11 -0.56 -0.57 -8.39
C ALA A 11 -0.61 -2.04 -7.94
N LEU A 12 -1.03 -2.92 -8.84
CA LEU A 12 -1.14 -4.34 -8.56
C LEU A 12 -0.06 -5.13 -9.32
N LEU A 13 0.74 -5.89 -8.56
CA LEU A 13 1.72 -6.79 -9.15
C LEU A 13 1.04 -7.91 -9.94
N ARG A 14 1.64 -8.27 -11.06
CA ARG A 14 1.19 -9.32 -11.97
C ARG A 14 2.41 -10.04 -12.53
N TRP A 15 2.54 -11.33 -12.27
CA TRP A 15 3.64 -12.12 -12.81
C TRP A 15 3.16 -12.87 -14.05
N LEU A 16 3.66 -12.47 -15.22
CA LEU A 16 3.46 -13.22 -16.45
C LEU A 16 4.56 -14.29 -16.58
N HIS A 17 4.24 -15.52 -16.21
CA HIS A 17 5.15 -16.65 -16.32
C HIS A 17 5.20 -17.16 -17.78
N PRO A 18 6.39 -17.45 -18.34
CA PRO A 18 6.52 -17.82 -19.74
C PRO A 18 5.76 -19.09 -20.12
N GLN A 19 5.56 -20.03 -19.18
CA GLN A 19 4.82 -21.27 -19.43
C GLN A 19 3.46 -21.33 -18.73
N GLU A 20 3.31 -20.69 -17.57
CA GLU A 20 2.10 -20.82 -16.72
C GLU A 20 1.12 -19.65 -16.94
N GLY A 21 1.49 -18.68 -17.77
CA GLY A 21 0.69 -17.48 -17.97
C GLY A 21 0.65 -16.61 -16.72
N LEU A 22 -0.49 -15.98 -16.46
CA LEU A 22 -0.62 -15.01 -15.38
C LEU A 22 -0.71 -15.68 -14.00
N ILE A 23 0.29 -15.46 -13.16
CA ILE A 23 0.34 -15.93 -11.78
C ILE A 23 -0.10 -14.81 -10.83
N SER A 24 -1.05 -15.14 -9.96
CA SER A 24 -1.58 -14.24 -8.93
C SER A 24 -0.53 -13.92 -7.85
N PRO A 25 -0.45 -12.67 -7.35
CA PRO A 25 0.32 -12.31 -6.16
C PRO A 25 0.08 -13.22 -4.96
N ALA A 26 -1.16 -13.66 -4.74
CA ALA A 26 -1.48 -14.56 -3.63
C ALA A 26 -0.70 -15.89 -3.67
N ARG A 27 -0.24 -16.32 -4.87
CA ARG A 27 0.54 -17.55 -5.03
C ARG A 27 2.05 -17.31 -4.85
N PHE A 28 2.59 -16.19 -5.34
CA PHE A 28 4.04 -15.97 -5.34
C PHE A 28 4.54 -15.07 -4.22
N ALA A 29 3.71 -14.18 -3.66
CA ALA A 29 4.12 -13.26 -2.61
C ALA A 29 4.57 -14.00 -1.33
N PRO A 30 3.85 -15.02 -0.81
CA PRO A 30 4.32 -15.77 0.36
C PRO A 30 5.67 -16.48 0.13
N LEU A 31 5.90 -16.95 -1.10
CA LEU A 31 7.18 -17.55 -1.48
C LEU A 31 8.28 -16.49 -1.55
N ALA A 32 7.99 -15.32 -2.12
CA ALA A 32 8.94 -14.21 -2.18
C ALA A 32 9.32 -13.74 -0.77
N GLU A 33 8.35 -13.65 0.14
CA GLU A 33 8.56 -13.29 1.55
C GLU A 33 9.47 -14.30 2.25
N LYS A 34 9.13 -15.60 2.17
CA LYS A 34 9.92 -16.68 2.77
C LYS A 34 11.37 -16.72 2.29
N ASN A 35 11.61 -16.29 1.05
CA ASN A 35 12.94 -16.28 0.43
C ASN A 35 13.62 -14.90 0.48
N GLY A 36 13.05 -13.90 1.15
CA GLY A 36 13.59 -12.54 1.22
C GLY A 36 13.59 -11.77 -0.11
N LEU A 37 12.88 -12.27 -1.12
CA LEU A 37 12.73 -11.66 -2.44
C LEU A 37 11.63 -10.60 -2.51
N ILE A 38 10.78 -10.49 -1.47
CA ILE A 38 9.69 -9.52 -1.48
C ILE A 38 10.19 -8.08 -1.58
N ALA A 39 11.26 -7.73 -0.88
CA ALA A 39 11.82 -6.38 -0.90
C ALA A 39 12.44 -5.97 -2.26
N PRO A 40 13.27 -6.78 -2.93
CA PRO A 40 13.72 -6.42 -4.28
C PRO A 40 12.57 -6.36 -5.29
N ILE A 41 11.55 -7.23 -5.17
CA ILE A 41 10.34 -7.17 -6.01
C ILE A 41 9.58 -5.87 -5.75
N GLY A 42 9.36 -5.51 -4.48
CA GLY A 42 8.70 -4.28 -4.06
C GLY A 42 9.40 -3.04 -4.59
N ARG A 43 10.74 -2.97 -4.47
CA ARG A 43 11.54 -1.86 -5.05
C ARG A 43 11.40 -1.76 -6.57
N MET A 44 11.42 -2.88 -7.29
CA MET A 44 11.21 -2.92 -8.73
C MET A 44 9.80 -2.42 -9.08
N ALA A 45 8.78 -2.94 -8.40
CA ALA A 45 7.39 -2.58 -8.59
C ALA A 45 7.17 -1.08 -8.35
N PHE A 46 7.71 -0.56 -7.24
CA PHE A 46 7.63 0.84 -6.87
C PHE A 46 8.23 1.76 -7.94
N ARG A 47 9.43 1.43 -8.44
CA ARG A 47 10.07 2.22 -9.50
C ARG A 47 9.27 2.20 -10.79
N ALA A 48 8.71 1.05 -11.18
CA ALA A 48 7.86 0.94 -12.35
C ALA A 48 6.56 1.77 -12.19
N ALA A 49 5.93 1.67 -11.02
CA ALA A 49 4.72 2.41 -10.65
C ALA A 49 4.96 3.94 -10.69
N CYS A 50 6.04 4.42 -10.08
CA CYS A 50 6.41 5.84 -10.11
C CYS A 50 6.66 6.35 -11.54
N ARG A 51 7.40 5.60 -12.37
CA ARG A 51 7.62 5.99 -13.78
C ARG A 51 6.31 6.07 -14.56
N GLN A 52 5.39 5.14 -14.32
CA GLN A 52 4.06 5.17 -14.94
C GLN A 52 3.25 6.37 -14.44
N LEU A 53 3.31 6.66 -13.13
CA LEU A 53 2.60 7.77 -12.53
C LEU A 53 3.06 9.12 -13.07
N VAL A 54 4.36 9.32 -13.29
CA VAL A 54 4.88 10.54 -13.93
C VAL A 54 4.19 10.78 -15.28
N ARG A 55 4.04 9.73 -16.11
CA ARG A 55 3.35 9.83 -17.41
C ARG A 55 1.87 10.17 -17.24
N TRP A 56 1.18 9.55 -16.29
CA TRP A 56 -0.23 9.84 -16.03
C TRP A 56 -0.44 11.26 -15.48
N ARG A 57 0.48 11.74 -14.65
CA ARG A 57 0.42 13.07 -14.03
C ARG A 57 0.67 14.23 -14.98
N GLN A 58 1.13 13.98 -16.21
CA GLN A 58 1.13 14.97 -17.28
C GLN A 58 -0.27 15.37 -17.73
N ARG A 59 -1.29 14.53 -17.47
CA ARG A 59 -2.67 14.73 -17.94
C ARG A 59 -3.70 14.75 -16.82
N HIS A 60 -3.43 14.07 -15.71
CA HIS A 60 -4.39 13.91 -14.61
C HIS A 60 -3.69 14.05 -13.25
N ALA A 61 -4.29 14.80 -12.32
CA ALA A 61 -3.84 14.83 -10.94
C ALA A 61 -4.22 13.50 -10.23
N LEU A 62 -3.42 12.46 -10.46
CA LEU A 62 -3.64 11.09 -9.96
C LEU A 62 -2.74 10.79 -8.76
N GLN A 63 -3.30 10.19 -7.71
CA GLN A 63 -2.54 9.53 -6.65
C GLN A 63 -2.50 8.02 -6.89
N LEU A 64 -1.34 7.38 -6.67
CA LEU A 64 -1.17 5.94 -6.84
C LEU A 64 -0.92 5.28 -5.48
N SER A 65 -1.74 4.30 -5.13
CA SER A 65 -1.49 3.42 -4.00
C SER A 65 -0.55 2.28 -4.37
N ILE A 66 0.38 1.94 -3.47
CA ILE A 66 1.31 0.82 -3.63
C ILE A 66 1.35 0.02 -2.33
N ASN A 67 1.03 -1.27 -2.43
CA ASN A 67 1.13 -2.23 -1.34
C ASN A 67 2.58 -2.46 -0.92
N LYS A 68 2.84 -2.50 0.39
CA LYS A 68 4.15 -2.76 0.95
C LYS A 68 4.07 -3.82 2.03
N SER A 69 4.86 -4.89 1.88
CA SER A 69 4.87 -6.00 2.84
C SER A 69 5.54 -5.57 4.16
N PRO A 70 5.06 -6.07 5.32
CA PRO A 70 5.70 -5.85 6.62
C PRO A 70 7.21 -6.14 6.63
N LEU A 71 7.64 -7.19 5.91
CA LEU A 71 9.04 -7.58 5.83
C LEU A 71 9.92 -6.55 5.11
N GLU A 72 9.33 -5.70 4.26
CA GLU A 72 10.07 -4.62 3.60
C GLU A 72 10.46 -3.51 4.57
N PHE A 73 9.71 -3.32 5.66
CA PHE A 73 10.02 -2.35 6.71
C PHE A 73 11.14 -2.87 7.63
N GLN A 74 11.15 -4.17 7.91
CA GLN A 74 12.20 -4.78 8.73
C GLN A 74 13.59 -4.70 8.06
N GLN A 75 13.66 -4.62 6.73
CA GLN A 75 14.93 -4.49 6.00
C GLN A 75 15.35 -3.01 5.90
N ALA A 76 16.29 -2.61 6.78
CA ALA A 76 16.69 -1.22 7.12
C ALA A 76 17.11 -0.24 6.00
N SER A 77 17.10 -0.63 4.73
CA SER A 77 17.54 0.23 3.60
C SER A 77 16.44 0.55 2.58
N GLY A 78 15.21 0.07 2.77
CA GLY A 78 14.16 0.14 1.75
C GLY A 78 13.65 1.54 1.43
N ASP A 79 13.39 2.36 2.44
CA ASP A 79 12.56 3.57 2.29
C ASP A 79 13.33 4.81 1.86
N CYS A 80 14.58 4.98 2.30
CA CYS A 80 15.45 6.04 1.78
C CYS A 80 15.59 5.92 0.25
N VAL A 81 15.75 4.70 -0.27
CA VAL A 81 15.88 4.42 -1.71
C VAL A 81 14.60 4.76 -2.49
N VAL A 82 13.43 4.65 -1.85
CA VAL A 82 12.14 5.00 -2.43
C VAL A 82 11.98 6.52 -2.54
N LEU A 83 12.29 7.24 -1.45
CA LEU A 83 12.22 8.70 -1.41
C LEU A 83 13.20 9.35 -2.40
N ASP A 84 14.44 8.88 -2.44
CA ASP A 84 15.46 9.34 -3.39
C ASP A 84 14.99 9.15 -4.84
N PHE A 85 14.36 8.00 -5.12
CA PHE A 85 13.85 7.73 -6.45
C PHE A 85 12.68 8.67 -6.81
N MET A 86 11.72 8.88 -5.92
CA MET A 86 10.61 9.81 -6.13
C MET A 86 11.11 11.22 -6.44
N GLN A 87 12.09 11.70 -5.67
CA GLN A 87 12.72 12.99 -5.90
C GLN A 87 13.41 13.03 -7.28
N SER A 88 14.14 11.98 -7.66
CA SER A 88 14.83 11.91 -8.96
C SER A 88 13.89 11.97 -10.17
N VAL A 89 12.62 11.54 -10.01
CA VAL A 89 11.61 11.58 -11.06
C VAL A 89 10.61 12.74 -10.90
N GLY A 90 10.84 13.63 -9.94
CA GLY A 90 10.02 14.83 -9.71
C GLY A 90 8.60 14.52 -9.19
N LEU A 91 8.41 13.41 -8.48
CA LEU A 91 7.11 13.09 -7.87
C LEU A 91 7.01 13.67 -6.46
N PRO A 92 5.97 14.47 -6.14
CA PRO A 92 5.72 14.87 -4.76
C PRO A 92 5.23 13.67 -3.94
N GLY A 93 5.48 13.67 -2.63
CA GLY A 93 5.01 12.63 -1.72
C GLY A 93 3.51 12.35 -1.83
N SER A 94 2.71 13.40 -1.97
CA SER A 94 1.24 13.32 -2.08
C SER A 94 0.76 12.60 -3.34
N ALA A 95 1.63 12.34 -4.32
CA ALA A 95 1.31 11.52 -5.48
C ALA A 95 1.26 10.02 -5.14
N ILE A 96 1.83 9.60 -4.01
CA ILE A 96 1.89 8.19 -3.59
C ILE A 96 1.13 8.00 -2.28
N ALA A 97 0.41 6.89 -2.21
CA ALA A 97 -0.04 6.30 -0.95
C ALA A 97 0.63 4.94 -0.77
N VAL A 98 1.15 4.67 0.43
CA VAL A 98 1.65 3.34 0.80
C VAL A 98 0.55 2.62 1.56
N GLU A 99 0.19 1.44 1.07
CA GLU A 99 -0.78 0.55 1.70
C GLU A 99 -0.06 -0.43 2.62
N ILE A 100 -0.49 -0.47 3.88
CA ILE A 100 0.04 -1.33 4.93
C ILE A 100 -1.10 -2.13 5.58
N THR A 101 -0.78 -3.29 6.12
CA THR A 101 -1.77 -4.13 6.83
C THR A 101 -1.99 -3.66 8.27
N GLU A 102 -3.13 -4.04 8.85
CA GLU A 102 -3.45 -3.80 10.27
C GLU A 102 -2.36 -4.34 11.21
N GLY A 103 -1.83 -5.53 10.95
CA GLY A 103 -0.77 -6.14 11.76
C GLY A 103 0.49 -5.27 11.85
N LEU A 104 0.94 -4.70 10.72
CA LEU A 104 2.11 -3.82 10.71
C LEU A 104 1.86 -2.54 11.51
N LEU A 105 0.64 -2.01 11.48
CA LEU A 105 0.26 -0.84 12.25
C LEU A 105 0.38 -1.07 13.77
N LEU A 106 0.20 -2.32 14.24
CA LEU A 106 0.38 -2.65 15.65
C LEU A 106 1.87 -2.77 16.03
N GLU A 107 2.75 -2.96 15.05
CA GLU A 107 4.20 -3.04 15.21
C GLU A 107 4.90 -1.66 15.11
N THR A 108 4.22 -0.56 15.46
CA THR A 108 4.78 0.81 15.32
C THR A 108 5.91 1.17 16.29
N ALA A 109 6.44 0.21 17.03
CA ALA A 109 7.60 0.43 17.90
C ALA A 109 8.92 0.29 17.11
N GLY A 110 9.93 1.04 17.51
CA GLY A 110 11.28 0.94 16.93
C GLY A 110 11.33 1.31 15.44
N GLN A 111 12.08 0.51 14.66
CA GLN A 111 12.45 0.82 13.27
C GLN A 111 11.25 1.01 12.33
N VAL A 112 10.17 0.23 12.50
CA VAL A 112 8.96 0.34 11.66
C VAL A 112 8.29 1.70 11.85
N GLY A 113 8.16 2.16 13.10
CA GLY A 113 7.58 3.46 13.41
C GLY A 113 8.39 4.62 12.82
N GLU A 114 9.73 4.54 12.88
CA GLU A 114 10.64 5.53 12.30
C GLU A 114 10.48 5.62 10.77
N GLN A 115 10.39 4.48 10.10
CA GLN A 115 10.18 4.41 8.65
C GLN A 115 8.82 4.96 8.23
N LEU A 116 7.74 4.57 8.92
CA LEU A 116 6.41 5.14 8.67
C LEU A 116 6.42 6.66 8.87
N ASN A 117 7.13 7.15 9.88
CA ASN A 117 7.29 8.59 10.11
C ASN A 117 8.10 9.29 9.01
N ALA A 118 9.15 8.65 8.48
CA ALA A 118 9.92 9.18 7.37
C ALA A 118 9.06 9.33 6.10
N LEU A 119 8.23 8.32 5.80
CA LEU A 119 7.28 8.38 4.68
C LEU A 119 6.29 9.54 4.84
N ARG A 120 5.69 9.69 6.04
CA ARG A 120 4.77 10.81 6.32
C ARG A 120 5.45 12.17 6.20
N THR A 121 6.66 12.31 6.75
CA THR A 121 7.44 13.56 6.70
C THR A 121 7.78 13.94 5.25
N ALA A 122 7.96 12.95 4.38
CA ALA A 122 8.11 13.16 2.94
C ALA A 122 6.79 13.49 2.20
N GLY A 123 5.67 13.57 2.91
CA GLY A 123 4.35 13.85 2.36
C GLY A 123 3.65 12.64 1.72
N ILE A 124 4.17 11.42 1.92
CA ILE A 124 3.53 10.19 1.43
C ILE A 124 2.35 9.86 2.34
N HIS A 125 1.21 9.53 1.73
CA HIS A 125 0.04 9.13 2.49
C HIS A 125 0.16 7.67 2.92
N LEU A 126 -0.25 7.37 4.14
CA LEU A 126 -0.43 6.00 4.60
C LEU A 126 -1.89 5.60 4.47
N SER A 127 -2.12 4.39 3.96
CA SER A 127 -3.44 3.77 3.85
C SER A 127 -3.42 2.40 4.52
N LEU A 128 -4.50 2.07 5.21
CA LEU A 128 -4.66 0.76 5.83
C LEU A 128 -5.40 -0.18 4.87
N ASP A 129 -4.84 -1.35 4.60
CA ASP A 129 -5.43 -2.43 3.81
C ASP A 129 -5.94 -3.56 4.73
N ASP A 130 -6.94 -4.30 4.25
CA ASP A 130 -7.57 -5.43 4.96
C ASP A 130 -8.06 -5.12 6.39
N PHE A 131 -8.59 -3.92 6.60
CA PHE A 131 -9.21 -3.53 7.87
C PHE A 131 -10.43 -4.43 8.19
N CYS A 132 -10.61 -4.78 9.47
CA CYS A 132 -11.62 -5.73 10.01
C CYS A 132 -11.24 -7.23 9.97
N THR A 133 -9.98 -7.59 9.72
CA THR A 133 -9.52 -9.00 9.77
C THR A 133 -8.95 -9.41 11.14
N GLY A 134 -8.80 -8.46 12.09
CA GLY A 134 -8.17 -8.68 13.41
C GLY A 134 -8.70 -7.80 14.56
N TYR A 135 -7.85 -7.55 15.56
CA TYR A 135 -8.14 -6.80 16.79
C TYR A 135 -8.27 -5.29 16.55
N SER A 136 -9.33 -4.84 15.87
CA SER A 136 -9.53 -3.40 15.67
C SER A 136 -10.12 -2.74 16.92
N SER A 137 -9.31 -1.99 17.67
CA SER A 137 -9.81 -0.89 18.50
C SER A 137 -9.61 0.41 17.73
N MET A 138 -10.70 1.13 17.51
CA MET A 138 -10.76 2.48 16.92
C MET A 138 -9.76 3.47 17.58
N ALA A 139 -9.29 3.14 18.79
CA ALA A 139 -8.26 3.85 19.54
C ALA A 139 -6.86 3.86 18.89
N TYR A 140 -6.51 2.88 18.04
CA TYR A 140 -5.20 2.86 17.37
C TYR A 140 -5.18 3.70 16.09
N LEU A 141 -6.30 3.79 15.38
CA LEU A 141 -6.46 4.70 14.23
C LEU A 141 -6.27 6.16 14.63
N GLN A 142 -6.57 6.53 15.88
CA GLN A 142 -6.38 7.90 16.37
C GLN A 142 -4.91 8.26 16.61
N LYS A 143 -4.03 7.27 16.77
CA LYS A 143 -2.60 7.50 17.06
C LYS A 143 -1.76 7.75 15.81
N ILE A 144 -2.29 7.43 14.63
CA ILE A 144 -1.57 7.52 13.36
C ILE A 144 -2.45 8.25 12.37
N GLU A 145 -1.92 9.32 11.76
CA GLU A 145 -2.58 10.02 10.67
C GLU A 145 -2.64 9.12 9.42
N ILE A 146 -3.60 8.20 9.41
CA ILE A 146 -3.96 7.39 8.25
C ILE A 146 -4.88 8.25 7.38
N GLY A 147 -4.46 8.49 6.14
CA GLY A 147 -5.25 9.30 5.20
C GLY A 147 -6.45 8.56 4.63
N PHE A 148 -6.38 7.22 4.55
CA PHE A 148 -7.38 6.36 3.92
C PHE A 148 -7.46 4.99 4.60
N ILE A 149 -8.67 4.47 4.76
CA ILE A 149 -8.92 3.10 5.23
C ILE A 149 -9.63 2.36 4.10
N LYS A 150 -9.06 1.23 3.66
CA LYS A 150 -9.69 0.30 2.71
C LYS A 150 -10.42 -0.77 3.53
N ILE A 151 -11.73 -0.84 3.35
CA ILE A 151 -12.58 -1.85 3.97
C ILE A 151 -12.46 -3.13 3.14
N ASP A 152 -12.23 -4.27 3.81
CA ASP A 152 -12.09 -5.54 3.12
C ASP A 152 -13.34 -5.91 2.30
N LYS A 153 -13.11 -6.56 1.15
CA LYS A 153 -14.16 -6.93 0.22
C LYS A 153 -15.12 -7.99 0.78
N ALA A 154 -14.67 -8.87 1.68
CA ALA A 154 -15.56 -9.84 2.32
C ALA A 154 -16.60 -9.14 3.19
N PHE A 155 -16.21 -8.11 3.95
CA PHE A 155 -17.15 -7.31 4.75
C PHE A 155 -18.23 -6.65 3.88
N VAL A 156 -17.85 -6.05 2.74
CA VAL A 156 -18.80 -5.43 1.80
C VAL A 156 -19.73 -6.47 1.16
N ARG A 157 -19.22 -7.66 0.86
CA ARG A 157 -20.03 -8.75 0.30
C ARG A 157 -21.04 -9.30 1.32
N ASP A 158 -20.62 -9.42 2.57
CA ASP A 158 -21.42 -10.08 3.60
C ASP A 158 -22.51 -9.14 4.18
N LEU A 159 -22.33 -7.82 4.06
CA LEU A 159 -23.33 -6.77 4.34
C LEU A 159 -24.66 -6.92 3.60
N GLU A 160 -24.67 -7.54 2.42
CA GLU A 160 -25.91 -7.83 1.68
C GLU A 160 -26.67 -9.04 2.24
N THR A 161 -26.00 -9.90 3.01
CA THR A 161 -26.53 -11.22 3.42
C THR A 161 -26.67 -11.41 4.94
N ASN A 162 -26.02 -10.59 5.76
CA ASN A 162 -26.04 -10.72 7.22
C ASN A 162 -26.59 -9.46 7.93
N PRO A 163 -27.76 -9.53 8.59
CA PRO A 163 -28.33 -8.40 9.33
C PRO A 163 -27.49 -7.95 10.52
N ALA A 164 -26.55 -8.77 11.02
CA ALA A 164 -25.68 -8.42 12.15
C ALA A 164 -24.63 -7.35 11.80
N ASP A 165 -24.23 -7.25 10.51
CA ASP A 165 -23.25 -6.27 10.03
C ASP A 165 -23.89 -4.91 9.68
N ARG A 166 -25.22 -4.77 9.82
CA ARG A 166 -25.95 -3.52 9.56
C ARG A 166 -25.99 -2.55 10.73
N VAL A 167 -25.36 -2.87 11.86
CA VAL A 167 -25.33 -1.96 13.02
C VAL A 167 -23.97 -1.28 13.10
N LEU A 168 -23.87 -0.15 12.39
CA LEU A 168 -23.00 0.98 12.75
C LEU A 168 -23.90 2.16 13.11
#